data_AF-A0A7H0IA70-F1
#
_entry.id   AF-A0A7H0IA70-F1
#
_cell.length_a   1.000
_cell.length_b   1.000
_cell.length_c   1.000
_cell.angle_alpha   90.00
_cell.angle_beta   90.00
_cell.angle_gamma   90.00
#
_symmetry.space_group_name_H-M   'P 1'
#
loop_
_entity.id
_entity.type
_entity.pdbx_description
1 polymer ?
#
loop_
_entity_poly.entity_id
_entity_poly.type
_entity_poly.pdbx_seq_one_letter_code
_entity_poly.pdbx_strand_id
1 'polypeptide(L)'
;MGKGIGKSLPVRSSSTVEGEVSSLSSRVLDMFKVKGKVTEPGPYTSSCTDSGQKGVWVRHPWSMYGIDNSKLGEGFSNLKKSLPGDGWKIVKDGDDGSRNKNPEILAVHQETNSQLEVRWLKGIDGNTPLLDVTVYSQCFQKAD
;
A
#
# COMPACT_ATOMS: atom_id res chain seq x y z
N MET A 1 -17.64 -6.05 34.26
CA MET A 1 -18.43 -5.90 33.01
C MET A 1 -17.72 -4.87 32.13
N GLY A 2 -17.49 -5.01 30.82
CA GLY A 2 -18.00 -5.98 29.86
C GLY A 2 -16.91 -6.60 28.97
N LYS A 3 -17.24 -7.78 28.44
CA LYS A 3 -16.47 -8.49 27.41
C LYS A 3 -16.44 -7.62 26.16
N GLY A 4 -15.25 -7.24 25.70
CA GLY A 4 -15.09 -6.72 24.35
C GLY A 4 -15.56 -7.80 23.38
N ILE A 5 -16.67 -7.57 22.69
CA ILE A 5 -17.07 -8.38 21.54
C ILE A 5 -15.97 -8.14 20.52
N GLY A 6 -15.06 -9.11 20.36
CA GLY A 6 -14.03 -9.06 19.33
C GLY A 6 -14.72 -8.82 17.99
N LYS A 7 -14.39 -7.70 17.33
CA LYS A 7 -15.03 -7.32 16.07
C LYS A 7 -14.83 -8.46 15.08
N SER A 8 -15.91 -9.07 14.60
CA SER A 8 -15.83 -10.11 13.57
C SER A 8 -15.29 -9.52 12.27
N LEU A 9 -14.52 -10.30 11.52
CA LEU A 9 -14.07 -9.86 10.20
C LEU A 9 -15.27 -9.57 9.29
N PRO A 10 -15.22 -8.50 8.48
CA PRO A 10 -16.28 -8.21 7.52
C PRO A 10 -16.37 -9.33 6.49
N VAL A 11 -17.59 -9.66 6.05
CA VAL A 11 -17.82 -10.60 4.95
C VAL A 11 -17.86 -9.82 3.64
N ARG A 12 -17.01 -10.16 2.66
CA ARG A 12 -16.91 -9.47 1.37
C ARG A 12 -16.62 -10.47 0.24
N SER A 13 -17.04 -10.16 -0.99
CA SER A 13 -16.61 -10.90 -2.17
C SER A 13 -15.14 -10.58 -2.49
N SER A 14 -14.33 -11.59 -2.78
CA SER A 14 -12.94 -11.41 -3.20
C SER A 14 -12.84 -10.52 -4.44
N SER A 15 -13.68 -10.73 -5.44
CA SER A 15 -13.66 -9.95 -6.69
C SER A 15 -13.89 -8.45 -6.47
N THR A 16 -14.77 -8.10 -5.53
CA THR A 16 -15.04 -6.70 -5.16
C THR A 16 -13.82 -6.07 -4.50
N VAL A 17 -13.17 -6.80 -3.59
CA VAL A 17 -11.96 -6.30 -2.89
C VAL A 17 -10.77 -6.21 -3.86
N GLU A 18 -10.66 -7.12 -4.83
CA GLU A 18 -9.66 -7.06 -5.91
C GLU A 18 -9.84 -5.84 -6.80
N GLY A 19 -11.08 -5.54 -7.22
CA GLY A 19 -11.39 -4.32 -7.96
C GLY A 19 -11.08 -3.03 -7.18
N GLU A 20 -11.42 -3.01 -5.89
CA GLU A 20 -11.13 -1.88 -4.98
C GLU A 20 -9.62 -1.62 -4.85
N VAL A 21 -8.85 -2.66 -4.51
CA VAL A 21 -7.38 -2.57 -4.36
C VAL A 21 -6.72 -2.22 -5.69
N SER A 22 -7.19 -2.79 -6.80
CA SER A 22 -6.71 -2.44 -8.15
C SER A 22 -6.93 -0.96 -8.46
N SER A 23 -8.15 -0.44 -8.24
CA SER A 23 -8.48 0.95 -8.50
C SER A 23 -7.65 1.92 -7.64
N LEU A 24 -7.53 1.65 -6.34
CA LEU A 24 -6.72 2.45 -5.42
C LEU A 24 -5.24 2.44 -5.83
N SER A 25 -4.71 1.27 -6.19
CA SER A 25 -3.32 1.10 -6.61
C SER A 25 -2.99 1.89 -7.88
N SER A 26 -3.88 1.86 -8.88
CA SER A 26 -3.71 2.66 -10.10
C SER A 26 -3.74 4.16 -9.83
N ARG A 27 -4.62 4.64 -8.94
CA ARG A 27 -4.63 6.06 -8.54
C ARG A 27 -3.35 6.46 -7.81
N VAL A 28 -2.83 5.59 -6.94
CA VAL A 28 -1.53 5.81 -6.27
C VAL A 28 -0.41 5.93 -7.30
N LEU A 29 -0.39 5.08 -8.33
CA LEU A 29 0.57 5.20 -9.43
C LEU A 29 0.48 6.56 -10.13
N ASP A 30 -0.74 7.02 -10.44
CA ASP A 30 -0.98 8.31 -11.08
C ASP A 30 -0.54 9.51 -10.23
N MET A 31 -0.50 9.38 -8.89
CA MET A 31 -0.08 10.44 -7.97
C MET A 31 1.42 10.69 -7.96
N PHE A 32 2.25 9.73 -8.40
CA PHE A 32 3.70 9.94 -8.48
C PHE A 32 4.07 11.03 -9.50
N LYS A 33 3.26 11.21 -10.56
CA LYS A 33 3.47 12.22 -11.63
C LYS A 33 4.88 12.19 -12.26
N VAL A 34 5.56 11.05 -12.20
CA VAL A 34 6.83 10.78 -12.87
C VAL A 34 6.69 9.52 -13.71
N LYS A 35 7.46 9.45 -14.81
CA LYS A 35 7.43 8.30 -15.71
C LYS A 35 8.64 7.41 -15.44
N GLY A 36 8.40 6.18 -15.02
CA GLY A 36 9.41 5.13 -14.87
C GLY A 36 8.89 3.78 -15.37
N LYS A 37 9.71 2.75 -15.30
CA LYS A 37 9.25 1.36 -15.50
C LYS A 37 8.46 0.93 -14.27
N VAL A 38 7.35 0.25 -14.48
CA VAL A 38 6.49 -0.26 -13.40
C VAL A 38 6.40 -1.77 -13.56
N THR A 39 6.54 -2.51 -12.46
CA THR A 39 6.23 -3.95 -12.47
C THR A 39 4.72 -4.11 -12.49
N GLU A 40 4.20 -5.09 -13.23
CA GLU A 40 2.76 -5.30 -13.39
C GLU A 40 2.25 -6.63 -12.78
N PRO A 41 2.62 -7.00 -11.54
CA PRO A 41 1.89 -8.07 -10.87
C PRO A 41 0.47 -7.57 -10.59
N GLY A 42 -0.55 -8.34 -10.97
CA GLY A 42 -1.93 -8.01 -10.61
C GLY A 42 -2.19 -8.11 -9.10
N PRO A 43 -3.32 -7.56 -8.60
CA PRO A 43 -3.77 -7.83 -7.24
C PRO A 43 -3.94 -9.33 -7.03
N TYR A 44 -3.60 -9.82 -5.84
CA TYR A 44 -3.80 -11.22 -5.49
C TYR A 44 -4.31 -11.37 -4.07
N THR A 45 -5.12 -12.42 -3.87
CA THR A 45 -5.63 -12.81 -2.56
C THR A 45 -4.57 -13.59 -1.78
N SER A 46 -4.49 -13.36 -0.46
CA SER A 46 -3.62 -14.11 0.46
C SER A 46 -4.32 -14.34 1.80
N SER A 47 -3.87 -15.32 2.59
CA SER A 47 -4.39 -15.52 3.93
C SER A 47 -3.94 -14.42 4.88
N CYS A 48 -4.80 -14.11 5.86
CA CYS A 48 -4.49 -13.19 6.95
C CYS A 48 -5.10 -13.72 8.26
N THR A 49 -4.62 -13.19 9.38
CA THR A 49 -5.24 -13.36 10.69
C THR A 49 -5.30 -12.01 11.37
N ASP A 50 -6.50 -11.57 11.72
CA ASP A 50 -6.71 -10.33 12.45
C ASP A 50 -7.58 -10.62 13.68
N SER A 51 -7.12 -10.13 14.83
CA SER A 51 -7.76 -10.35 16.13
C SER A 51 -8.10 -11.82 16.42
N GLY A 52 -7.22 -12.74 16.01
CA GLY A 52 -7.38 -14.19 16.20
C GLY A 52 -8.31 -14.88 15.20
N GLN A 53 -8.91 -14.16 14.26
CA GLN A 53 -9.78 -14.70 13.22
C GLN A 53 -9.02 -14.88 11.91
N LYS A 54 -9.09 -16.08 11.32
CA LYS A 54 -8.52 -16.36 10.00
C LYS A 54 -9.42 -15.79 8.92
N GLY A 55 -8.84 -15.15 7.91
CA GLY A 55 -9.55 -14.64 6.74
C GLY A 55 -8.60 -14.52 5.56
N VAL A 56 -8.99 -13.67 4.62
CA VAL A 56 -8.18 -13.30 3.46
C VAL A 56 -8.06 -11.79 3.33
N TRP A 57 -7.01 -11.34 2.64
CA TRP A 57 -6.84 -9.96 2.20
C TRP A 57 -6.43 -9.97 0.74
N VAL A 58 -6.60 -8.83 0.07
CA VAL A 58 -6.03 -8.61 -1.25
C VAL A 58 -4.85 -7.67 -1.13
N ARG A 59 -3.76 -8.01 -1.81
CA ARG A 59 -2.55 -7.18 -1.88
C ARG A 59 -2.20 -6.92 -3.34
N HIS A 60 -1.65 -5.75 -3.62
CA HIS A 60 -1.14 -5.37 -4.94
C HIS A 60 0.21 -4.69 -4.79
N PRO A 61 1.29 -5.48 -4.54
CA PRO A 61 2.65 -4.96 -4.47
C PRO A 61 3.19 -4.70 -5.87
N TRP A 62 3.88 -3.58 -6.10
CA TRP A 62 4.58 -3.28 -7.34
C TRP A 62 5.74 -2.32 -7.08
N SER A 63 6.64 -2.19 -8.03
CA SER A 63 7.77 -1.26 -7.95
C SER A 63 7.85 -0.33 -9.16
N MET A 64 8.24 0.93 -8.92
CA MET A 64 8.65 1.87 -9.96
C MET A 64 10.18 2.02 -9.97
N TYR A 65 10.81 1.83 -11.13
CA TYR A 65 12.26 1.78 -11.29
C TYR A 65 12.71 2.28 -12.67
N GLY A 66 14.01 2.22 -12.95
CA GLY A 66 14.58 2.61 -14.25
C GLY A 66 14.65 4.12 -14.47
N ILE A 67 14.56 4.90 -13.39
CA ILE A 67 14.76 6.35 -13.34
C ILE A 67 15.70 6.68 -12.18
N ASP A 68 16.33 7.84 -12.24
CA ASP A 68 17.29 8.24 -11.21
C ASP A 68 16.63 8.56 -9.86
N ASN A 69 17.44 8.59 -8.80
CA ASN A 69 16.99 8.91 -7.45
C ASN A 69 16.35 10.30 -7.33
N SER A 70 16.72 11.27 -8.17
CA SER A 70 16.08 12.59 -8.14
C SER A 70 14.61 12.48 -8.56
N LYS A 71 14.33 11.71 -9.62
CA LYS A 71 12.97 11.47 -10.11
C LYS A 71 12.15 10.57 -9.18
N LEU A 72 12.76 9.56 -8.56
CA LEU A 72 12.09 8.76 -7.52
C LEU A 72 11.70 9.64 -6.31
N GLY A 73 12.60 10.53 -5.88
CA GLY A 73 12.32 11.48 -4.80
C GLY A 73 11.26 12.51 -5.15
N GLU A 74 11.24 13.01 -6.39
CA GLU A 74 10.16 13.84 -6.92
C GLU A 74 8.83 13.11 -6.84
N GLY A 75 8.78 11.87 -7.33
CA GLY A 75 7.60 11.03 -7.26
C GLY A 75 7.08 10.80 -5.84
N PHE A 76 7.97 10.42 -4.93
CA PHE A 76 7.63 10.21 -3.51
C PHE A 76 7.06 11.49 -2.87
N SER A 77 7.63 12.65 -3.21
CA SER A 77 7.16 13.95 -2.72
C SER A 77 5.78 14.33 -3.30
N ASN A 78 5.54 14.02 -4.57
CA ASN A 78 4.24 14.24 -5.22
C ASN A 78 3.14 13.37 -4.61
N LEU A 79 3.46 12.09 -4.35
CA LEU A 79 2.57 11.16 -3.67
C LEU A 79 2.15 11.73 -2.31
N LYS A 80 3.12 12.11 -1.46
CA LYS A 80 2.86 12.66 -0.12
C LYS A 80 1.88 13.84 -0.14
N LYS A 81 2.01 14.74 -1.12
CA LYS A 81 1.12 15.91 -1.27
C LYS A 81 -0.27 15.54 -1.76
N SER A 82 -0.38 14.53 -2.62
CA SER A 82 -1.62 14.15 -3.30
C SER A 82 -2.50 13.26 -2.44
N LEU A 83 -1.90 12.39 -1.60
CA LEU A 83 -2.60 11.39 -0.80
C LEU A 83 -3.80 11.94 0.00
N PRO A 84 -3.67 13.02 0.79
CA PRO A 84 -4.82 13.54 1.55
C PRO A 84 -5.99 14.00 0.68
N GLY A 85 -5.72 14.51 -0.52
CA GLY A 85 -6.75 14.93 -1.47
C GLY A 85 -7.50 13.76 -2.12
N ASP A 86 -6.92 12.55 -2.12
CA ASP A 86 -7.50 11.32 -2.67
C ASP A 86 -8.02 10.38 -1.56
N GLY A 87 -8.38 10.92 -0.40
CA GLY A 87 -9.03 10.16 0.68
C GLY A 87 -8.08 9.32 1.55
N TRP A 88 -6.77 9.53 1.47
CA TRP A 88 -5.78 8.85 2.29
C TRP A 88 -5.37 9.67 3.52
N LYS A 89 -5.46 9.05 4.70
CA LYS A 89 -4.84 9.58 5.91
C LYS A 89 -3.43 9.01 6.06
N ILE A 90 -2.41 9.86 5.99
CA ILE A 90 -1.03 9.49 6.30
C ILE A 90 -0.93 9.23 7.82
N VAL A 91 -0.49 8.02 8.19
CA VAL A 91 -0.28 7.59 9.58
C VAL A 91 1.19 7.48 9.94
N LYS A 92 2.08 7.37 8.95
CA LYS A 92 3.54 7.47 9.10
C LYS A 92 4.13 8.17 7.88
N ASP A 93 5.09 9.04 8.15
CA ASP A 93 5.97 9.67 7.17
C ASP A 93 7.34 9.85 7.84
N GLY A 94 8.28 8.97 7.50
CA GLY A 94 9.54 8.84 8.22
C GLY A 94 10.45 7.79 7.58
N ASP A 95 11.34 7.17 8.34
CA ASP A 95 12.15 6.05 7.84
C ASP A 95 11.52 4.67 8.13
N ASP A 96 11.85 3.68 7.29
CA ASP A 96 11.40 2.29 7.38
C ASP A 96 12.01 1.51 8.57
N GLY A 97 12.84 2.13 9.41
CA GLY A 97 13.54 1.49 10.52
C GLY A 97 14.67 0.54 10.10
N SER A 98 14.92 0.39 8.79
CA SER A 98 16.04 -0.42 8.28
C SER A 98 17.37 0.27 8.56
N ARG A 99 18.48 -0.48 8.42
CA ARG A 99 19.84 0.09 8.47
C ARG A 99 20.02 1.23 7.46
N ASN A 100 19.36 1.16 6.32
CA ASN A 100 19.46 2.16 5.26
C ASN A 100 18.56 3.39 5.50
N LYS A 101 17.64 3.31 6.47
CA LYS A 101 16.67 4.36 6.81
C LYS A 101 15.99 4.91 5.55
N ASN A 102 15.44 4.00 4.74
CA ASN A 102 14.76 4.40 3.52
C ASN A 102 13.50 5.19 3.89
N PRO A 103 13.17 6.28 3.17
CA PRO A 103 11.91 6.98 3.39
C PRO A 103 10.71 6.05 3.20
N GLU A 104 9.73 6.15 4.09
CA GLU A 104 8.52 5.34 4.14
C GLU A 104 7.30 6.23 4.40
N ILE A 105 6.22 5.97 3.65
CA ILE A 105 4.88 6.48 3.92
C ILE A 105 3.98 5.29 4.21
N LEU A 106 3.27 5.35 5.34
CA LEU A 106 2.12 4.49 5.62
C LEU A 106 0.87 5.36 5.63
N ALA A 107 -0.17 4.92 4.92
CA ALA A 107 -1.44 5.63 4.86
C ALA A 107 -2.63 4.66 4.90
N VAL A 108 -3.78 5.17 5.35
CA VAL A 108 -5.04 4.43 5.40
C VAL A 108 -6.09 5.20 4.60
N HIS A 109 -6.72 4.54 3.63
CA HIS A 109 -7.82 5.11 2.85
C HIS A 109 -9.07 5.16 3.72
N GLN A 110 -9.68 6.34 3.84
CA GLN A 110 -10.69 6.60 4.87
C GLN A 110 -12.04 5.92 4.61
N GLU A 111 -12.38 5.66 3.34
CA GLU A 111 -13.64 5.03 2.96
C GLU A 111 -13.57 3.50 3.06
N THR A 112 -12.51 2.92 2.52
CA THR A 112 -12.38 1.46 2.37
C THR A 112 -11.59 0.81 3.51
N ASN A 113 -10.88 1.62 4.31
CA ASN A 113 -9.87 1.19 5.27
C ASN A 113 -8.70 0.38 4.66
N SER A 114 -8.52 0.47 3.34
CA SER A 114 -7.34 -0.07 2.66
C SER A 114 -6.09 0.65 3.15
N GLN A 115 -4.98 -0.07 3.15
CA GLN A 115 -3.69 0.43 3.59
C GLN A 115 -2.77 0.61 2.39
N LEU A 116 -1.92 1.63 2.49
CA LEU A 116 -0.85 1.92 1.54
C LEU A 116 0.46 1.93 2.30
N GLU A 117 1.42 1.21 1.76
CA GLU A 117 2.82 1.21 2.19
C GLU A 117 3.68 1.58 0.98
N VAL A 118 4.50 2.64 1.12
CA VAL A 118 5.44 3.07 0.09
C VAL A 118 6.81 3.27 0.71
N ARG A 119 7.82 2.60 0.15
CA ARG A 119 9.23 2.80 0.51
C ARG A 119 10.01 3.31 -0.68
N TRP A 120 10.84 4.31 -0.47
CA TRP A 120 11.84 4.73 -1.45
C TRP A 120 13.18 4.06 -1.13
N LEU A 121 13.45 2.94 -1.79
CA LEU A 121 14.72 2.24 -1.68
C LEU A 121 15.79 3.00 -2.48
N LYS A 122 16.65 3.74 -1.79
CA LYS A 122 17.62 4.66 -2.42
C LYS A 122 18.80 3.97 -3.11
N GLY A 123 18.96 2.66 -2.94
CA GLY A 123 20.07 1.90 -3.53
C GLY A 123 21.44 2.18 -2.88
N ILE A 124 21.47 2.69 -1.65
CA ILE A 124 22.73 3.01 -0.93
C ILE A 124 23.52 1.76 -0.51
N ASP A 125 22.92 0.59 -0.63
CA ASP A 125 23.49 -0.74 -0.43
C ASP A 125 24.02 -1.37 -1.74
N GLY A 126 24.03 -0.63 -2.84
CA GLY A 126 24.48 -1.09 -4.16
C GLY A 126 23.36 -1.69 -5.03
N ASN A 127 22.13 -1.78 -4.52
CA ASN A 127 20.97 -2.17 -5.32
C ASN A 127 20.49 -1.03 -6.22
N THR A 128 19.78 -1.37 -7.30
CA THR A 128 19.11 -0.38 -8.15
C THR A 128 18.05 0.37 -7.34
N PRO A 129 18.02 1.72 -7.38
CA PRO A 129 17.02 2.48 -6.65
C PRO A 129 15.62 2.30 -7.25
N LEU A 130 14.62 2.23 -6.37
CA LEU A 130 13.22 2.05 -6.75
C LEU A 130 12.25 2.58 -5.69
N LEU A 131 11.00 2.75 -6.08
CA LEU A 131 9.87 2.88 -5.17
C LEU A 131 9.20 1.52 -5.03
N ASP A 132 9.10 0.99 -3.82
CA ASP A 132 8.36 -0.22 -3.49
C ASP A 132 7.00 0.19 -2.92
N VAL A 133 5.92 -0.30 -3.52
CA VAL A 133 4.55 0.15 -3.23
C VAL A 133 3.69 -1.07 -3.01
N THR A 134 2.92 -1.09 -1.92
CA THR A 134 1.87 -2.08 -1.71
C THR A 134 0.58 -1.40 -1.27
N VAL A 135 -0.49 -1.62 -2.03
CA VAL A 135 -1.86 -1.34 -1.58
C VAL A 135 -2.50 -2.65 -1.15
N TYR A 136 -3.17 -2.67 0.01
CA TYR A 136 -3.81 -3.88 0.51
C TYR A 136 -5.08 -3.59 1.31
N SER A 137 -6.02 -4.53 1.29
CA SER A 137 -7.28 -4.43 2.03
C SER A 137 -7.11 -4.75 3.51
N GLN A 138 -8.14 -4.47 4.31
CA GLN A 138 -8.30 -5.14 5.61
C GLN A 138 -8.53 -6.65 5.42
N CYS A 139 -8.28 -7.41 6.49
CA CYS A 139 -8.63 -8.83 6.54
C CYS A 139 -10.15 -9.01 6.52
N PHE A 140 -10.67 -9.94 5.72
CA PHE A 140 -12.10 -10.19 5.53
C PHE A 140 -12.42 -11.70 5.41
N GLN A 141 -13.66 -12.08 5.68
CA GLN A 141 -14.19 -13.41 5.35
C GLN A 141 -14.67 -13.39 3.90
N LYS A 142 -14.25 -14.39 3.12
CA LYS A 142 -14.67 -14.53 1.73
C LYS A 142 -16.13 -14.99 1.66
N ALA A 143 -16.93 -14.32 0.84
CA ALA A 143 -18.35 -14.63 0.64
C ALA A 143 -18.61 -15.61 -0.52
N ASP A 144 -17.60 -15.79 -1.40
CA ASP A 144 -17.65 -16.48 -2.69
C ASP A 144 -16.48 -17.47 -2.86
#